data_AF-A0A5C4T3S8-F1
#
_entry.id   AF-A0A5C4T3S8-F1
#
_cell.length_a   1.000
_cell.length_b   1.000
_cell.length_c   1.000
_cell.angle_alpha   90.00
_cell.angle_beta   90.00
_cell.angle_gamma   90.00
#
_symmetry.space_group_name_H-M   'P 1'
#
loop_
_entity.id
_entity.type
_entity.pdbx_description
1 polymer ?
#
loop_
_entity_poly.entity_id
_entity_poly.type
_entity_poly.pdbx_seq_one_letter_code
_entity_poly.pdbx_strand_id
1 'polypeptide(L)'
;MIEWVRDGIIDFLILGQDDAEPYGMHRAERIELMGRIEELGLGSKIKLFPGADVIASLLIAKLALEGASASPKVCVEYSRRHGEQWIAPYQDIAYSQVIRDYVSVLGGEMADNAEQADIVLMANTAGEQPIQSFAERIGAYLDDGRLVAVGDDAYAGTADPVLIELLRKRIRFSALSGYSGWNIGVSIAQALTRWTALQRSGRRDIDWRLQSAQAHAELLLEALAHEEGYRNHVRNGAVAYARSIGDDPQRLMAHYKEIDRYAVEHALPYGNQWYQDHFQGERVALGAAGTQPLFGTITRLNGWQSGLPWNRTAEMEMFPELTVSVT
;
A
#
# COMPACT_ATOMS: atom_id res chain seq x y z
N MET A 1 -23.40 13.79 5.60
CA MET A 1 -22.89 13.19 4.34
C MET A 1 -23.71 11.99 3.90
N ILE A 2 -24.18 11.12 4.81
CA ILE A 2 -25.08 9.99 4.47
C ILE A 2 -26.31 10.47 3.67
N GLU A 3 -26.92 11.56 4.10
CA GLU A 3 -28.09 12.17 3.46
C GLU A 3 -27.76 12.71 2.07
N TRP A 4 -26.53 13.18 1.83
CA TRP A 4 -26.09 13.62 0.51
C TRP A 4 -25.96 12.45 -0.47
N VAL A 5 -25.68 11.24 0.01
CA VAL A 5 -25.72 10.03 -0.81
C VAL A 5 -27.16 9.64 -1.14
N ARG A 6 -28.08 9.74 -0.17
CA ARG A 6 -29.52 9.56 -0.39
C ARG A 6 -30.03 10.54 -1.45
N ASP A 7 -29.61 11.79 -1.35
CA ASP A 7 -30.06 12.88 -2.22
C ASP A 7 -29.37 12.89 -3.60
N GLY A 8 -28.44 11.95 -3.85
CA GLY A 8 -27.75 11.79 -5.13
C GLY A 8 -26.67 12.84 -5.41
N ILE A 9 -26.20 13.55 -4.37
CA ILE A 9 -25.09 14.51 -4.47
C ILE A 9 -23.74 13.78 -4.44
N ILE A 10 -23.65 12.68 -3.68
CA ILE A 10 -22.48 11.80 -3.60
C ILE A 10 -22.88 10.42 -4.10
N ASP A 11 -22.22 9.92 -5.15
CA ASP A 11 -22.53 8.60 -5.73
C ASP A 11 -22.03 7.43 -4.88
N PHE A 12 -20.88 7.63 -4.22
CA PHE A 12 -20.26 6.64 -3.33
C PHE A 12 -19.50 7.34 -2.20
N LEU A 13 -19.65 6.84 -0.97
CA LEU A 13 -19.05 7.42 0.22
C LEU A 13 -18.32 6.35 1.03
N ILE A 14 -17.07 6.65 1.39
CA ILE A 14 -16.35 5.91 2.41
C ILE A 14 -16.26 6.79 3.65
N LEU A 15 -16.78 6.29 4.77
CA LEU A 15 -16.59 6.86 6.10
C LEU A 15 -15.48 6.06 6.78
N GLY A 16 -14.23 6.51 6.65
CA GLY A 16 -13.11 5.86 7.33
C GLY A 16 -13.06 6.27 8.79
N GLN A 17 -12.95 5.29 9.69
CA GLN A 17 -12.66 5.53 11.09
C GLN A 17 -11.16 5.76 11.26
N ASP A 18 -10.80 6.82 11.97
CA ASP A 18 -9.43 7.16 12.34
C ASP A 18 -8.87 6.15 13.37
N ASP A 19 -7.60 6.31 13.76
CA ASP A 19 -6.90 5.41 14.67
C ASP A 19 -7.75 5.03 15.88
N ALA A 20 -8.03 3.72 16.02
CA ALA A 20 -8.91 3.20 17.03
C ALA A 20 -8.32 1.99 17.75
N GLU A 21 -8.81 1.78 18.97
CA GLU A 21 -8.63 0.55 19.74
C GLU A 21 -9.96 -0.24 19.75
N PRO A 22 -9.96 -1.55 20.05
CA PRO A 22 -11.20 -2.35 20.10
C PRO A 22 -12.30 -1.82 21.04
N TYR A 23 -11.94 -0.93 21.96
CA TYR A 23 -12.85 -0.28 22.90
C TYR A 23 -12.59 1.23 22.92
N GLY A 24 -13.63 2.02 22.74
CA GLY A 24 -13.54 3.48 22.78
C GLY A 24 -14.85 4.18 22.46
N MET A 25 -14.87 5.51 22.58
CA MET A 25 -16.06 6.33 22.35
C MET A 25 -16.54 6.28 20.89
N HIS A 26 -15.64 6.07 19.93
CA HIS A 26 -15.93 5.94 18.49
C HIS A 26 -17.00 4.86 18.21
N ARG A 27 -17.10 3.82 19.05
CA ARG A 27 -18.05 2.73 18.84
C ARG A 27 -19.51 3.17 18.87
N ALA A 28 -19.86 4.12 19.74
CA ALA A 28 -21.23 4.63 19.83
C ALA A 28 -21.62 5.36 18.54
N GLU A 29 -20.74 6.25 18.05
CA GLU A 29 -20.91 6.94 16.77
C GLU A 29 -20.98 5.94 15.61
N ARG A 30 -20.08 4.95 15.57
CA ARG A 30 -20.10 3.90 14.54
C ARG A 30 -21.43 3.17 14.48
N ILE A 31 -21.98 2.76 15.63
CA ILE A 31 -23.28 2.07 15.71
C ILE A 31 -24.40 2.97 15.18
N GLU A 32 -24.41 4.25 15.56
CA GLU A 32 -25.40 5.22 15.09
C GLU A 32 -25.31 5.43 13.57
N LEU A 33 -24.11 5.63 13.03
CA LEU A 33 -23.87 5.80 11.60
C LEU A 33 -24.27 4.55 10.81
N MET A 34 -23.89 3.35 11.28
CA MET A 34 -24.28 2.09 10.64
C MET A 34 -25.80 1.90 10.66
N GLY A 35 -26.46 2.17 11.80
CA GLY A 35 -27.90 2.12 11.90
C GLY A 35 -28.60 3.07 10.93
N ARG A 36 -28.05 4.28 10.75
CA ARG A 36 -28.58 5.26 9.79
C ARG A 36 -28.39 4.82 8.33
N ILE A 37 -27.24 4.23 8.00
CA ILE A 37 -26.97 3.67 6.67
C ILE A 37 -27.96 2.55 6.35
N GLU A 38 -28.22 1.68 7.33
CA GLU A 38 -29.17 0.57 7.21
C GLU A 38 -30.62 1.06 7.06
N GLU A 39 -31.05 2.00 7.91
CA GLU A 39 -32.39 2.61 7.87
C GLU A 39 -32.71 3.20 6.49
N LEU A 40 -31.71 3.82 5.84
CA LEU A 40 -31.85 4.42 4.52
C LEU A 40 -31.58 3.45 3.35
N GLY A 41 -31.18 2.20 3.64
CA GLY A 41 -30.88 1.19 2.62
C GLY A 41 -29.65 1.52 1.77
N LEU A 42 -28.66 2.25 2.31
CA LEU A 42 -27.53 2.81 1.56
C LEU A 42 -26.24 1.95 1.62
N GLY A 43 -26.29 0.73 2.17
CA GLY A 43 -25.10 -0.11 2.39
C GLY A 43 -24.32 -0.54 1.13
N SER A 44 -24.91 -0.39 -0.07
CA SER A 44 -24.21 -0.57 -1.34
C SER A 44 -23.41 0.67 -1.79
N LYS A 45 -23.79 1.86 -1.32
CA LYS A 45 -23.19 3.16 -1.69
C LYS A 45 -22.33 3.76 -0.58
N ILE A 46 -22.54 3.36 0.67
CA ILE A 46 -21.80 3.84 1.83
C ILE A 46 -21.08 2.68 2.48
N LYS A 47 -19.76 2.82 2.66
CA LYS A 47 -18.92 1.88 3.40
C LYS A 47 -18.33 2.58 4.62
N LEU A 48 -18.30 1.87 5.74
CA LEU A 48 -17.72 2.34 6.99
C LEU A 48 -16.80 1.24 7.53
N PHE A 49 -15.52 1.56 7.68
CA PHE A 49 -14.49 0.67 8.18
C PHE A 49 -13.33 1.49 8.75
N PRO A 50 -12.45 0.89 9.59
CA PRO A 50 -11.24 1.55 10.06
C PRO A 50 -10.20 1.72 8.94
N GLY A 51 -9.38 2.78 9.04
CA GLY A 51 -8.38 3.17 8.05
C GLY A 51 -8.75 4.44 7.28
N ALA A 52 -8.50 5.61 7.88
CA ALA A 52 -8.73 6.90 7.22
C ALA A 52 -7.69 7.21 6.12
N ASP A 53 -6.46 6.73 6.32
CA ASP A 53 -5.31 6.92 5.45
C ASP A 53 -5.40 6.18 4.09
N VAL A 54 -6.23 5.15 3.99
CA VAL A 54 -6.41 4.37 2.74
C VAL A 54 -7.53 4.88 1.84
N ILE A 55 -8.40 5.77 2.33
CA ILE A 55 -9.63 6.17 1.63
C ILE A 55 -9.33 6.69 0.22
N ALA A 56 -8.36 7.58 0.08
CA ALA A 56 -8.01 8.18 -1.21
C ALA A 56 -7.53 7.12 -2.21
N SER A 57 -6.62 6.24 -1.78
CA SER A 57 -6.10 5.14 -2.58
C SER A 57 -7.22 4.18 -3.02
N LEU A 58 -8.14 3.83 -2.12
CA LEU A 58 -9.28 2.98 -2.43
C LEU A 58 -10.24 3.63 -3.43
N LEU A 59 -10.54 4.93 -3.30
CA LEU A 59 -11.42 5.62 -4.24
C LEU A 59 -10.79 5.75 -5.63
N ILE A 60 -9.49 6.05 -5.72
CA ILE A 60 -8.77 6.11 -7.01
C ILE A 60 -8.74 4.73 -7.67
N ALA A 61 -8.42 3.68 -6.91
CA ALA A 61 -8.43 2.31 -7.43
C ALA A 61 -9.84 1.90 -7.87
N LYS A 62 -10.88 2.22 -7.10
CA LYS A 62 -12.28 1.95 -7.46
C LYS A 62 -12.63 2.56 -8.81
N LEU A 63 -12.29 3.83 -9.05
CA LEU A 63 -12.52 4.48 -10.35
C LEU A 63 -11.82 3.75 -11.50
N ALA A 64 -10.59 3.27 -11.27
CA ALA A 64 -9.84 2.52 -12.28
C ALA A 64 -10.50 1.16 -12.59
N LEU A 65 -10.97 0.44 -11.57
CA LEU A 65 -11.63 -0.86 -11.70
C LEU A 65 -13.03 -0.74 -12.33
N GLU A 66 -13.84 0.21 -11.89
CA GLU A 66 -15.17 0.46 -12.45
C GLU A 66 -15.09 0.87 -13.92
N GLY A 67 -14.17 1.78 -14.25
CA GLY A 67 -13.91 2.19 -15.63
C GLY A 67 -13.38 1.07 -16.53
N ALA A 68 -12.98 -0.07 -15.94
CA ALA A 68 -12.58 -1.29 -16.64
C ALA A 68 -13.64 -2.40 -16.59
N SER A 69 -14.72 -2.23 -15.82
CA SER A 69 -15.65 -3.29 -15.46
C SER A 69 -14.94 -4.55 -14.93
N ALA A 70 -13.93 -4.32 -14.09
CA ALA A 70 -13.06 -5.33 -13.50
C ALA A 70 -13.59 -5.81 -12.14
N SER A 71 -13.45 -7.11 -11.87
CA SER A 71 -13.83 -7.75 -10.60
C SER A 71 -12.80 -8.83 -10.24
N PRO A 72 -11.60 -8.45 -9.76
CA PRO A 72 -10.51 -9.38 -9.50
C PRO A 72 -10.76 -10.26 -8.27
N LYS A 73 -10.21 -11.48 -8.29
CA LYS A 73 -10.24 -12.43 -7.18
C LYS A 73 -8.96 -12.38 -6.36
N VAL A 74 -9.10 -12.29 -5.04
CA VAL A 74 -7.97 -12.14 -4.10
C VAL A 74 -7.92 -13.33 -3.14
N CYS A 75 -6.83 -14.08 -3.14
CA CYS A 75 -6.52 -15.05 -2.09
C CYS A 75 -5.61 -14.39 -1.06
N VAL A 76 -5.86 -14.62 0.23
CA VAL A 76 -5.07 -14.03 1.32
C VAL A 76 -4.33 -15.12 2.07
N GLU A 77 -3.04 -14.92 2.28
CA GLU A 77 -2.26 -15.69 3.24
C GLU A 77 -1.73 -14.82 4.35
N TYR A 78 -1.80 -15.33 5.58
CA TYR A 78 -1.29 -14.64 6.76
C TYR A 78 0.07 -15.21 7.18
N SER A 79 0.96 -14.36 7.71
CA SER A 79 2.29 -14.79 8.14
C SER A 79 2.27 -15.54 9.47
N ARG A 80 1.88 -14.90 10.57
CA ARG A 80 2.04 -15.40 11.94
C ARG A 80 0.71 -15.80 12.58
N ARG A 81 -0.22 -14.84 12.66
CA ARG A 81 -1.58 -15.01 13.15
C ARG A 81 -2.56 -14.94 12.00
N HIS A 82 -3.57 -15.80 12.04
CA HIS A 82 -4.68 -15.73 11.09
C HIS A 82 -5.49 -14.44 11.29
N GLY A 83 -5.95 -13.81 10.21
CA GLY A 83 -6.63 -12.51 10.27
C GLY A 83 -7.91 -12.48 11.10
N GLU A 84 -8.64 -13.59 11.20
CA GLU A 84 -9.82 -13.72 12.10
C GLU A 84 -9.47 -13.64 13.59
N GLN A 85 -8.20 -13.91 13.92
CA GLN A 85 -7.70 -14.00 15.29
C GLN A 85 -6.79 -12.83 15.66
N TRP A 86 -6.67 -11.82 14.79
CA TRP A 86 -5.78 -10.70 14.99
C TRP A 86 -6.47 -9.39 14.60
N ILE A 87 -6.24 -8.37 15.44
CA ILE A 87 -6.64 -6.99 15.18
C ILE A 87 -5.33 -6.24 14.97
N ALA A 88 -5.18 -5.61 13.80
CA ALA A 88 -4.00 -4.84 13.49
C ALA A 88 -3.96 -3.54 14.33
N PRO A 89 -2.77 -2.97 14.57
CA PRO A 89 -2.66 -1.68 15.27
C PRO A 89 -3.56 -0.61 14.65
N TYR A 90 -4.18 0.20 15.50
CA TYR A 90 -5.09 1.30 15.12
C TYR A 90 -6.40 0.86 14.43
N GLN A 91 -6.69 -0.44 14.41
CA GLN A 91 -7.94 -1.00 13.92
C GLN A 91 -8.79 -1.54 15.10
N ASP A 92 -10.09 -1.69 14.90
CA ASP A 92 -11.04 -2.14 15.94
C ASP A 92 -11.84 -3.40 15.55
N ILE A 93 -11.56 -3.98 14.40
CA ILE A 93 -12.17 -5.23 13.89
C ILE A 93 -11.11 -6.24 13.48
N ALA A 94 -11.53 -7.49 13.27
CA ALA A 94 -10.64 -8.55 12.80
C ALA A 94 -9.98 -8.15 11.46
N TYR A 95 -8.69 -8.44 11.34
CA TYR A 95 -7.90 -8.03 10.19
C TYR A 95 -8.40 -8.63 8.86
N SER A 96 -8.93 -9.86 8.91
CA SER A 96 -9.61 -10.47 7.77
C SER A 96 -10.87 -9.71 7.34
N GLN A 97 -11.58 -9.08 8.28
CA GLN A 97 -12.74 -8.24 7.97
C GLN A 97 -12.32 -6.96 7.28
N VAL A 98 -11.25 -6.29 7.76
CA VAL A 98 -10.67 -5.11 7.11
C VAL A 98 -10.31 -5.41 5.65
N ILE A 99 -9.60 -6.51 5.40
CA ILE A 99 -9.20 -6.92 4.05
C ILE A 99 -10.44 -7.19 3.17
N ARG A 100 -11.45 -7.90 3.68
CA ARG A 100 -12.70 -8.14 2.93
C ARG A 100 -13.41 -6.84 2.58
N ASP A 101 -13.46 -5.89 3.50
CA ASP A 101 -14.11 -4.60 3.27
C ASP A 101 -13.39 -3.80 2.18
N TYR A 102 -12.05 -3.75 2.21
CA TYR A 102 -11.26 -3.09 1.17
C TYR A 102 -11.40 -3.75 -0.19
N VAL A 103 -11.33 -5.08 -0.27
CA VAL A 103 -11.54 -5.83 -1.52
C VAL A 103 -12.95 -5.58 -2.07
N SER A 104 -13.97 -5.58 -1.19
CA SER A 104 -15.37 -5.35 -1.58
C SER A 104 -15.61 -3.92 -2.10
N VAL A 105 -15.00 -2.89 -1.49
CA VAL A 105 -15.09 -1.49 -1.96
C VAL A 105 -14.64 -1.36 -3.42
N LEU A 106 -13.59 -2.09 -3.76
CA LEU A 106 -12.98 -2.12 -5.08
C LEU A 106 -13.73 -3.03 -6.07
N GLY A 107 -14.82 -3.68 -5.64
CA GLY A 107 -15.59 -4.60 -6.47
C GLY A 107 -14.89 -5.93 -6.73
N GLY A 108 -13.87 -6.28 -5.91
CA GLY A 108 -13.22 -7.58 -5.96
C GLY A 108 -13.94 -8.64 -5.13
N GLU A 109 -13.52 -9.89 -5.29
CA GLU A 109 -14.03 -11.06 -4.59
C GLU A 109 -12.91 -11.80 -3.86
N MET A 110 -13.24 -12.48 -2.77
CA MET A 110 -12.30 -13.37 -2.09
C MET A 110 -12.23 -14.72 -2.80
N ALA A 111 -11.04 -15.26 -2.99
CA ALA A 111 -10.79 -16.62 -3.47
C ALA A 111 -10.37 -17.54 -2.33
N ASP A 112 -10.75 -18.82 -2.42
CA ASP A 112 -10.44 -19.83 -1.41
C ASP A 112 -8.98 -20.28 -1.41
N ASN A 113 -8.30 -20.14 -2.56
CA ASN A 113 -6.91 -20.56 -2.76
C ASN A 113 -6.25 -19.76 -3.89
N ALA A 114 -4.92 -19.85 -3.97
CA ALA A 114 -4.14 -19.13 -4.95
C ALA A 114 -4.53 -19.51 -6.38
N GLU A 115 -4.83 -20.77 -6.68
CA GLU A 115 -5.19 -21.27 -8.03
C GLU A 115 -6.42 -20.57 -8.62
N GLN A 116 -7.35 -20.14 -7.77
CA GLN A 116 -8.56 -19.43 -8.17
C GLN A 116 -8.43 -17.90 -8.14
N ALA A 117 -7.29 -17.38 -7.66
CA ALA A 117 -7.06 -15.96 -7.45
C ALA A 117 -6.31 -15.32 -8.62
N ASP A 118 -6.69 -14.08 -8.91
CA ASP A 118 -5.95 -13.17 -9.78
C ASP A 118 -4.71 -12.57 -9.09
N ILE A 119 -4.82 -12.38 -7.77
CA ILE A 119 -3.80 -11.77 -6.91
C ILE A 119 -3.70 -12.58 -5.62
N VAL A 120 -2.47 -12.87 -5.20
CA VAL A 120 -2.18 -13.42 -3.87
C VAL A 120 -1.74 -12.27 -2.96
N LEU A 121 -2.55 -11.96 -1.96
CA LEU A 121 -2.25 -10.96 -0.94
C LEU A 121 -1.59 -11.63 0.26
N MET A 122 -0.34 -11.26 0.51
CA MET A 122 0.52 -11.80 1.55
C MET A 122 0.50 -10.81 2.72
N ALA A 123 -0.30 -11.12 3.72
CA ALA A 123 -0.60 -10.24 4.84
C ALA A 123 0.30 -10.57 6.04
N ASN A 124 1.32 -9.76 6.29
CA ASN A 124 2.18 -9.90 7.45
C ASN A 124 1.43 -9.46 8.71
N THR A 125 1.37 -10.36 9.69
CA THR A 125 0.71 -10.15 10.96
C THR A 125 1.71 -10.24 12.11
N ALA A 126 1.42 -9.56 13.22
CA ALA A 126 2.24 -9.63 14.42
C ALA A 126 2.12 -11.00 15.12
N GLY A 127 3.20 -11.48 15.74
CA GLY A 127 3.23 -12.73 16.48
C GLY A 127 4.65 -13.24 16.73
N GLU A 128 4.75 -14.37 17.43
CA GLU A 128 6.04 -15.01 17.75
C GLU A 128 6.41 -16.12 16.76
N GLN A 129 5.48 -16.50 15.86
CA GLN A 129 5.69 -17.56 14.90
C GLN A 129 6.82 -17.21 13.90
N PRO A 130 7.67 -18.18 13.51
CA PRO A 130 8.64 -17.97 12.44
C PRO A 130 7.98 -17.63 11.11
N ILE A 131 8.49 -16.61 10.41
CA ILE A 131 7.97 -16.15 9.11
C ILE A 131 8.78 -16.62 7.90
N GLN A 132 9.76 -17.49 8.11
CA GLN A 132 10.61 -18.02 7.05
C GLN A 132 9.79 -18.67 5.92
N SER A 133 8.85 -19.55 6.27
CA SER A 133 8.02 -20.25 5.28
C SER A 133 7.07 -19.30 4.55
N PHE A 134 6.66 -18.20 5.19
CA PHE A 134 5.85 -17.15 4.57
C PHE A 134 6.66 -16.42 3.50
N ALA A 135 7.91 -16.02 3.80
CA ALA A 135 8.81 -15.43 2.82
C ALA A 135 9.17 -16.39 1.66
N GLU A 136 9.30 -17.69 1.94
CA GLU A 136 9.51 -18.72 0.91
C GLU A 136 8.30 -18.85 -0.03
N ARG A 137 7.07 -18.81 0.50
CA ARG A 137 5.85 -18.82 -0.32
C ARG A 137 5.70 -17.57 -1.18
N ILE A 138 6.08 -16.39 -0.68
CA ILE A 138 6.13 -15.15 -1.49
C ILE A 138 7.02 -15.36 -2.72
N GLY A 139 8.23 -15.89 -2.52
CA GLY A 139 9.16 -16.19 -3.62
C GLY A 139 8.57 -17.21 -4.61
N ALA A 140 8.02 -18.32 -4.10
CA ALA A 140 7.43 -19.36 -4.94
C ALA A 140 6.27 -18.84 -5.81
N TYR A 141 5.40 -17.99 -5.26
CA TYR A 141 4.31 -17.40 -6.05
C TYR A 141 4.79 -16.45 -7.13
N LEU A 142 5.85 -15.69 -6.87
CA LEU A 142 6.47 -14.84 -7.90
C LEU A 142 7.15 -15.67 -8.99
N ASP A 143 7.85 -16.76 -8.62
CA ASP A 143 8.49 -17.69 -9.56
C ASP A 143 7.45 -18.39 -10.46
N ASP A 144 6.27 -18.69 -9.91
CA ASP A 144 5.11 -19.22 -10.65
C ASP A 144 4.42 -18.15 -11.53
N GLY A 145 4.90 -16.90 -11.53
CA GLY A 145 4.37 -15.80 -12.34
C GLY A 145 3.07 -15.20 -11.83
N ARG A 146 2.70 -15.46 -10.56
CA ARG A 146 1.49 -14.88 -9.95
C ARG A 146 1.73 -13.42 -9.58
N LEU A 147 0.66 -12.62 -9.59
CA LEU A 147 0.69 -11.30 -8.98
C LEU A 147 0.63 -11.44 -7.47
N VAL A 148 1.68 -10.98 -6.80
CA VAL A 148 1.79 -11.03 -5.34
C VAL A 148 1.79 -9.61 -4.80
N ALA A 149 0.95 -9.34 -3.79
CA ALA A 149 0.94 -8.09 -3.06
C ALA A 149 1.30 -8.36 -1.59
N VAL A 150 1.96 -7.42 -0.92
CA VAL A 150 2.36 -7.57 0.48
C VAL A 150 1.78 -6.42 1.31
N GLY A 151 1.03 -6.75 2.36
CA GLY A 151 0.70 -5.81 3.43
C GLY A 151 1.55 -6.14 4.64
N ASP A 152 2.38 -5.22 5.10
CA ASP A 152 3.32 -5.37 6.19
C ASP A 152 2.87 -4.63 7.47
N ASP A 153 1.77 -5.11 8.04
CA ASP A 153 1.07 -4.45 9.14
C ASP A 153 1.53 -4.97 10.52
N ALA A 154 2.54 -5.85 10.56
CA ALA A 154 3.02 -6.48 11.79
C ALA A 154 3.57 -5.47 12.80
N TYR A 155 4.11 -4.34 12.32
CA TYR A 155 4.59 -3.24 13.16
C TYR A 155 3.97 -1.93 12.68
N ALA A 156 3.41 -1.18 13.62
CA ALA A 156 2.63 0.02 13.32
C ALA A 156 3.50 1.10 12.65
N GLY A 157 3.29 1.28 11.35
CA GLY A 157 3.95 2.29 10.55
C GLY A 157 5.47 2.09 10.43
N THR A 158 5.92 0.86 10.28
CA THR A 158 7.33 0.55 10.01
C THR A 158 7.34 -0.78 9.31
N ALA A 159 8.20 -0.96 8.31
CA ALA A 159 8.39 -2.28 7.73
C ALA A 159 8.96 -3.27 8.78
N ASP A 160 8.46 -4.50 8.82
CA ASP A 160 8.95 -5.59 9.67
C ASP A 160 10.39 -5.94 9.26
N PRO A 161 11.41 -5.62 10.09
CA PRO A 161 12.81 -5.82 9.71
C PRO A 161 13.13 -7.30 9.47
N VAL A 162 12.41 -8.23 10.10
CA VAL A 162 12.62 -9.66 9.88
C VAL A 162 12.07 -10.07 8.51
N LEU A 163 10.90 -9.56 8.12
CA LEU A 163 10.32 -9.85 6.81
C LEU A 163 11.18 -9.24 5.70
N ILE A 164 11.55 -7.97 5.84
CA ILE A 164 12.43 -7.26 4.89
C ILE A 164 13.73 -8.01 4.67
N GLU A 165 14.40 -8.46 5.74
CA GLU A 165 15.67 -9.19 5.64
C GLU A 165 15.53 -10.51 4.86
N LEU A 166 14.41 -11.20 5.03
CA LEU A 166 14.13 -12.44 4.33
C LEU A 166 13.79 -12.19 2.87
N LEU A 167 12.95 -11.19 2.58
CA LEU A 167 12.50 -10.89 1.23
C LEU A 167 13.61 -10.30 0.37
N ARG A 168 14.44 -9.38 0.90
CA ARG A 168 15.51 -8.75 0.12
C ARG A 168 16.56 -9.75 -0.41
N LYS A 169 16.68 -10.91 0.23
CA LYS A 169 17.56 -12.01 -0.20
C LYS A 169 16.90 -12.95 -1.21
N ARG A 170 15.59 -12.87 -1.37
CA ARG A 170 14.77 -13.85 -2.10
C ARG A 170 14.15 -13.30 -3.36
N ILE A 171 13.71 -12.06 -3.32
CA ILE A 171 12.91 -11.46 -4.37
C ILE A 171 13.50 -10.10 -4.76
N ARG A 172 13.14 -9.67 -5.96
CA ARG A 172 13.23 -8.27 -6.36
C ARG A 172 11.91 -7.60 -6.00
N PHE A 173 11.94 -6.55 -5.20
CA PHE A 173 10.71 -5.87 -4.77
C PHE A 173 9.93 -5.26 -5.94
N SER A 174 10.60 -4.90 -7.03
CA SER A 174 9.96 -4.47 -8.29
C SER A 174 9.05 -5.52 -8.92
N ALA A 175 9.15 -6.80 -8.53
CA ALA A 175 8.28 -7.87 -8.99
C ALA A 175 6.92 -7.91 -8.27
N LEU A 176 6.78 -7.21 -7.13
CA LEU A 176 5.50 -7.15 -6.42
C LEU A 176 4.45 -6.37 -7.23
N SER A 177 3.19 -6.73 -7.04
CA SER A 177 2.04 -6.00 -7.58
C SER A 177 1.52 -4.92 -6.62
N GLY A 178 1.95 -4.93 -5.36
CA GLY A 178 1.69 -3.91 -4.36
C GLY A 178 2.48 -4.17 -3.08
N TYR A 179 2.87 -3.11 -2.37
CA TYR A 179 3.56 -3.20 -1.09
C TYR A 179 3.16 -2.02 -0.21
N SER A 180 2.92 -2.28 1.08
CA SER A 180 2.90 -1.23 2.10
C SER A 180 3.15 -1.84 3.48
N GLY A 181 4.09 -1.28 4.22
CA GLY A 181 4.29 -1.43 5.66
C GLY A 181 3.67 -0.30 6.48
N TRP A 182 2.73 0.44 5.88
CA TRP A 182 1.89 1.41 6.56
C TRP A 182 0.49 0.86 6.82
N ASN A 183 -0.23 0.47 5.76
CA ASN A 183 -1.57 -0.11 5.84
C ASN A 183 -1.84 -0.97 4.60
N ILE A 184 -2.29 -2.22 4.82
CA ILE A 184 -2.61 -3.17 3.74
C ILE A 184 -3.59 -2.64 2.69
N GLY A 185 -4.45 -1.68 3.03
CA GLY A 185 -5.36 -1.06 2.05
C GLY A 185 -4.62 -0.37 0.90
N VAL A 186 -3.42 0.18 1.16
CA VAL A 186 -2.57 0.77 0.11
C VAL A 186 -2.05 -0.31 -0.84
N SER A 187 -1.55 -1.43 -0.30
CA SER A 187 -1.03 -2.53 -1.14
C SER A 187 -2.13 -3.21 -1.95
N ILE A 188 -3.33 -3.36 -1.39
CA ILE A 188 -4.53 -3.84 -2.10
C ILE A 188 -4.88 -2.87 -3.25
N ALA A 189 -4.97 -1.58 -2.98
CA ALA A 189 -5.31 -0.57 -3.99
C ALA A 189 -4.30 -0.56 -5.15
N GLN A 190 -3.00 -0.61 -4.83
CA GLN A 190 -1.92 -0.73 -5.82
C GLN A 190 -2.08 -2.00 -6.66
N ALA A 191 -2.22 -3.16 -6.03
CA ALA A 191 -2.27 -4.46 -6.69
C ALA A 191 -3.47 -4.62 -7.63
N LEU A 192 -4.67 -4.24 -7.18
CA LEU A 192 -5.87 -4.36 -7.99
C LEU A 192 -5.85 -3.37 -9.16
N THR A 193 -5.32 -2.17 -8.95
CA THR A 193 -5.11 -1.19 -10.04
C THR A 193 -4.10 -1.72 -11.05
N ARG A 194 -2.99 -2.30 -10.56
CA ARG A 194 -1.94 -2.88 -11.39
C ARG A 194 -2.44 -4.05 -12.23
N TRP A 195 -3.17 -4.99 -11.62
CA TRP A 195 -3.81 -6.09 -12.34
C TRP A 195 -4.73 -5.56 -13.43
N THR A 196 -5.60 -4.59 -13.10
CA THR A 196 -6.53 -3.98 -14.06
C THR A 196 -5.80 -3.34 -15.23
N ALA A 197 -4.70 -2.63 -14.97
CA ALA A 197 -3.89 -2.01 -16.01
C ALA A 197 -3.28 -3.05 -16.97
N LEU A 198 -2.77 -4.16 -16.42
CA LEU A 198 -2.21 -5.26 -17.22
C LEU A 198 -3.27 -5.92 -18.11
N GLN A 199 -4.50 -6.11 -17.61
CA GLN A 199 -5.62 -6.66 -18.41
C GLN A 199 -6.04 -5.71 -19.55
N ARG A 200 -6.05 -4.40 -19.31
CA ARG A 200 -6.45 -3.40 -20.32
C ARG A 200 -5.39 -3.12 -21.36
N SER A 201 -4.14 -3.50 -21.09
CA SER A 201 -2.99 -3.18 -21.91
C SER A 201 -3.23 -3.49 -23.40
N GLY A 202 -3.88 -4.61 -23.75
CA GLY A 202 -4.22 -5.00 -25.13
C GLY A 202 -4.97 -3.96 -25.96
N ARG A 203 -5.61 -2.97 -25.32
CA ARG A 203 -6.36 -1.87 -25.97
C ARG A 203 -5.66 -0.52 -25.93
N ARG A 204 -4.46 -0.45 -25.34
CA ARG A 204 -3.70 0.78 -25.08
C ARG A 204 -2.38 0.78 -25.87
N ASP A 205 -1.94 1.97 -26.25
CA ASP A 205 -0.64 2.18 -26.88
C ASP A 205 0.53 1.87 -25.92
N ILE A 206 1.73 1.83 -26.48
CA ILE A 206 2.95 1.50 -25.72
C ILE A 206 3.29 2.56 -24.68
N ASP A 207 3.04 3.84 -24.98
CA ASP A 207 3.37 4.96 -24.08
C ASP A 207 2.54 4.87 -22.80
N TRP A 208 1.24 4.60 -22.91
CA TRP A 208 0.37 4.38 -21.75
C TRP A 208 0.83 3.18 -20.90
N ARG A 209 1.26 2.09 -21.55
CA ARG A 209 1.73 0.89 -20.85
C ARG A 209 3.03 1.16 -20.08
N LEU A 210 3.96 1.89 -20.70
CA LEU A 210 5.20 2.31 -20.05
C LEU A 210 4.92 3.24 -18.87
N GLN A 211 4.04 4.22 -19.05
CA GLN A 211 3.64 5.13 -17.97
C GLN A 211 2.99 4.38 -16.80
N SER A 212 2.11 3.41 -17.09
CA SER A 212 1.50 2.58 -16.05
C SER A 212 2.53 1.73 -15.30
N ALA A 213 3.52 1.17 -16.00
CA ALA A 213 4.58 0.38 -15.36
C ALA A 213 5.56 1.25 -14.57
N GLN A 214 5.86 2.47 -15.06
CA GLN A 214 6.65 3.46 -14.36
C GLN A 214 5.98 3.87 -13.06
N ALA A 215 4.72 4.32 -13.11
CA ALA A 215 3.98 4.75 -11.91
C ALA A 215 3.87 3.63 -10.87
N HIS A 216 3.67 2.38 -11.32
CA HIS A 216 3.67 1.22 -10.42
C HIS A 216 5.02 1.00 -9.72
N ALA A 217 6.12 1.05 -10.47
CA ALA A 217 7.46 0.89 -9.91
C ALA A 217 7.82 2.05 -8.96
N GLU A 218 7.41 3.27 -9.29
CA GLU A 218 7.61 4.46 -8.45
C GLU A 218 6.88 4.32 -7.11
N LEU A 219 5.61 3.86 -7.10
CA LEU A 219 4.85 3.63 -5.87
C LEU A 219 5.48 2.58 -4.95
N LEU A 220 6.01 1.49 -5.51
CA LEU A 220 6.71 0.47 -4.72
C LEU A 220 8.01 1.00 -4.12
N LEU A 221 8.78 1.75 -4.91
CA LEU A 221 10.05 2.30 -4.47
C LEU A 221 9.85 3.42 -3.44
N GLU A 222 8.82 4.26 -3.61
CA GLU A 222 8.40 5.25 -2.62
C GLU A 222 8.07 4.58 -1.28
N ALA A 223 7.22 3.55 -1.29
CA ALA A 223 6.83 2.84 -0.08
C ALA A 223 8.06 2.29 0.68
N LEU A 224 9.01 1.68 -0.02
CA LEU A 224 10.24 1.19 0.59
C LEU A 224 11.15 2.32 1.10
N ALA A 225 11.34 3.37 0.31
CA ALA A 225 12.18 4.51 0.69
C ALA A 225 11.62 5.24 1.92
N HIS A 226 10.30 5.36 2.03
CA HIS A 226 9.62 6.00 3.15
C HIS A 226 9.48 5.06 4.36
N GLU A 227 8.84 3.91 4.20
CA GLU A 227 8.39 3.06 5.32
C GLU A 227 9.50 2.18 5.89
N GLU A 228 10.45 1.76 5.05
CA GLU A 228 11.66 1.04 5.48
C GLU A 228 12.82 2.01 5.65
N GLY A 229 13.15 2.81 4.64
CA GLY A 229 14.28 3.74 4.68
C GLY A 229 14.12 4.81 5.77
N TYR A 230 13.16 5.72 5.60
CA TYR A 230 12.99 6.83 6.55
C TYR A 230 12.46 6.37 7.91
N ARG A 231 11.34 5.63 7.96
CA ARG A 231 10.66 5.33 9.23
C ARG A 231 11.44 4.36 10.12
N ASN A 232 12.17 3.38 9.57
CA ASN A 232 12.99 2.46 10.39
C ASN A 232 14.33 3.07 10.78
N HIS A 233 15.01 3.77 9.86
CA HIS A 233 16.43 4.11 10.05
C HIS A 233 16.70 5.59 10.35
N VAL A 234 15.87 6.51 9.86
CA VAL A 234 16.18 7.95 9.90
C VAL A 234 15.33 8.72 10.91
N ARG A 235 14.05 8.37 11.03
CA ARG A 235 13.06 9.12 11.81
C ARG A 235 13.51 9.40 13.24
N ASN A 236 14.03 8.39 13.93
CA ASN A 236 14.47 8.54 15.32
C ASN A 236 15.63 9.54 15.44
N GLY A 237 16.53 9.57 14.46
CA GLY A 237 17.61 10.55 14.36
C GLY A 237 17.05 11.96 14.13
N ALA A 238 16.08 12.11 13.22
CA ALA A 238 15.44 13.40 12.95
C ALA A 238 14.70 13.94 14.19
N VAL A 239 13.99 13.07 14.92
CA VAL A 239 13.35 13.39 16.21
C VAL A 239 14.36 13.87 17.24
N ALA A 240 15.49 13.15 17.38
CA ALA A 240 16.54 13.51 18.32
C ALA A 240 17.21 14.84 17.94
N TYR A 241 17.45 15.06 16.64
CA TYR A 241 18.04 16.27 16.13
C TYR A 241 17.15 17.50 16.38
N ALA A 242 15.86 17.40 16.04
CA ALA A 242 14.88 18.45 16.31
C ALA A 242 14.88 18.88 17.79
N ARG A 243 14.84 17.91 18.71
CA ARG A 243 14.90 18.17 20.16
C ARG A 243 16.24 18.81 20.58
N SER A 244 17.34 18.37 19.97
CA SER A 244 18.69 18.88 20.33
C SER A 244 18.88 20.36 20.02
N ILE A 245 18.15 20.89 19.03
CA ILE A 245 18.17 22.30 18.64
C ILE A 245 16.97 23.09 19.19
N GLY A 246 16.19 22.48 20.09
CA GLY A 246 15.12 23.15 20.81
C GLY A 246 13.78 23.25 20.07
N ASP A 247 13.55 22.43 19.04
CA ASP A 247 12.26 22.35 18.33
C ASP A 247 11.42 21.14 18.79
N ASP A 248 10.12 21.17 18.50
CA ASP A 248 9.20 20.06 18.78
C ASP A 248 9.05 19.16 17.55
N PRO A 249 9.48 17.89 17.58
CA PRO A 249 9.40 16.99 16.43
C PRO A 249 7.98 16.70 15.93
N GLN A 250 6.94 17.00 16.71
CA GLN A 250 5.52 16.91 16.31
C GLN A 250 4.97 18.25 15.79
N ARG A 251 5.72 19.34 15.97
CA ARG A 251 5.34 20.70 15.56
C ARG A 251 6.57 21.58 15.34
N LEU A 252 7.26 21.34 14.23
CA LEU A 252 8.44 22.09 13.81
C LEU A 252 8.07 23.53 13.49
N MET A 253 8.58 24.49 14.26
CA MET A 253 8.24 25.92 14.09
C MET A 253 9.46 26.81 13.86
N ALA A 254 10.61 26.46 14.42
CA ALA A 254 11.78 27.34 14.47
C ALA A 254 12.89 26.89 13.50
N HIS A 255 13.10 25.59 13.39
CA HIS A 255 14.25 24.99 12.70
C HIS A 255 13.84 24.02 11.59
N TYR A 256 12.63 24.17 11.03
CA TYR A 256 12.09 23.28 10.00
C TYR A 256 13.09 22.98 8.88
N LYS A 257 13.69 24.00 8.25
CA LYS A 257 14.60 23.82 7.10
C LYS A 257 15.85 23.01 7.46
N GLU A 258 16.36 23.13 8.68
CA GLU A 258 17.55 22.41 9.13
C GLU A 258 17.22 20.93 9.39
N ILE A 259 16.04 20.67 9.96
CA ILE A 259 15.55 19.33 10.30
C ILE A 259 15.09 18.58 9.05
N ASP A 260 14.41 19.27 8.12
CA ASP A 260 14.03 18.75 6.81
C ASP A 260 15.27 18.34 6.00
N ARG A 261 16.28 19.22 5.92
CA ARG A 261 17.56 18.87 5.29
C ARG A 261 18.22 17.65 5.95
N TYR A 262 18.23 17.57 7.28
CA TYR A 262 18.73 16.40 7.98
C TYR A 262 17.97 15.13 7.55
N ALA A 263 16.64 15.16 7.54
CA ALA A 263 15.81 14.02 7.14
C ALA A 263 16.13 13.58 5.69
N VAL A 264 16.18 14.54 4.75
CA VAL A 264 16.49 14.27 3.33
C VAL A 264 17.89 13.67 3.16
N GLU A 265 18.92 14.30 3.71
CA GLU A 265 20.31 13.84 3.57
C GLU A 265 20.53 12.42 4.10
N HIS A 266 19.78 12.02 5.13
CA HIS A 266 19.90 10.70 5.75
C HIS A 266 18.96 9.64 5.13
N ALA A 267 17.84 10.04 4.51
CA ALA A 267 16.89 9.12 3.86
C ALA A 267 17.28 8.73 2.44
N LEU A 268 17.83 9.68 1.65
CA LEU A 268 18.20 9.44 0.26
C LEU A 268 19.16 8.26 0.05
N PRO A 269 20.18 8.01 0.91
CA PRO A 269 21.03 6.82 0.78
C PRO A 269 20.25 5.51 0.79
N TYR A 270 19.24 5.38 1.65
CA TYR A 270 18.40 4.18 1.73
C TYR A 270 17.52 4.04 0.49
N GLY A 271 16.87 5.12 0.04
CA GLY A 271 16.08 5.10 -1.19
C GLY A 271 16.91 4.71 -2.43
N ASN A 272 18.12 5.28 -2.56
CA ASN A 272 19.04 4.95 -3.64
C ASN A 272 19.52 3.50 -3.57
N GLN A 273 19.75 2.96 -2.37
CA GLN A 273 20.11 1.57 -2.19
C GLN A 273 18.96 0.63 -2.59
N TRP A 274 17.73 0.92 -2.17
CA TRP A 274 16.54 0.17 -2.60
C TRP A 274 16.42 0.13 -4.12
N TYR A 275 16.60 1.28 -4.78
CA TYR A 275 16.60 1.35 -6.24
C TYR A 275 17.69 0.46 -6.86
N GLN A 276 18.94 0.58 -6.40
CA GLN A 276 20.08 -0.17 -6.95
C GLN A 276 19.91 -1.69 -6.77
N ASP A 277 19.44 -2.11 -5.60
CA ASP A 277 19.37 -3.53 -5.23
C ASP A 277 18.13 -4.23 -5.78
N HIS A 278 17.01 -3.50 -6.00
CA HIS A 278 15.72 -4.13 -6.28
C HIS A 278 14.96 -3.60 -7.50
N PHE A 279 15.41 -2.53 -8.15
CA PHE A 279 14.69 -1.92 -9.28
C PHE A 279 15.59 -1.71 -10.50
N GLN A 280 16.85 -1.33 -10.33
CA GLN A 280 17.72 -1.00 -11.44
C GLN A 280 17.95 -2.20 -12.38
N GLY A 281 17.57 -2.04 -13.66
CA GLY A 281 17.72 -3.08 -14.68
C GLY A 281 16.66 -4.18 -14.59
N GLU A 282 15.74 -4.12 -13.63
CA GLU A 282 14.71 -5.13 -13.47
C GLU A 282 13.63 -5.01 -14.54
N ARG A 283 13.07 -6.17 -14.90
CA ARG A 283 11.99 -6.26 -15.90
C ARG A 283 10.64 -5.98 -15.24
N VAL A 284 9.83 -5.17 -15.90
CA VAL A 284 8.46 -4.86 -15.48
C VAL A 284 7.47 -5.24 -16.56
N ALA A 285 6.36 -5.87 -16.16
CA ALA A 285 5.31 -6.26 -17.10
C ALA A 285 4.62 -5.04 -17.73
N LEU A 286 4.38 -5.08 -19.04
CA LEU A 286 3.59 -4.09 -19.79
C LEU A 286 2.23 -4.66 -20.23
N GLY A 287 1.89 -5.85 -19.70
CA GLY A 287 0.74 -6.66 -20.10
C GLY A 287 1.06 -7.54 -21.31
N ALA A 288 0.11 -7.67 -22.24
CA ALA A 288 0.28 -8.56 -23.40
C ALA A 288 -0.11 -7.88 -24.73
N ALA A 289 0.49 -8.35 -25.83
CA ALA A 289 0.07 -8.10 -27.20
C ALA A 289 -0.41 -9.43 -27.81
N GLY A 290 -1.73 -9.63 -27.84
CA GLY A 290 -2.29 -10.95 -28.11
C GLY A 290 -1.87 -11.95 -27.03
N THR A 291 -1.20 -13.03 -27.42
CA THR A 291 -0.68 -14.05 -26.49
C THR A 291 0.75 -13.80 -26.03
N GLN A 292 1.43 -12.79 -26.59
CA GLN A 292 2.82 -12.51 -26.25
C GLN A 292 2.90 -11.53 -25.06
N PRO A 293 3.55 -11.90 -23.95
CA PRO A 293 3.77 -10.99 -22.84
C PRO A 293 4.78 -9.92 -23.25
N LEU A 294 4.49 -8.67 -22.89
CA LEU A 294 5.35 -7.52 -23.14
C LEU A 294 6.00 -7.07 -21.84
N PHE A 295 7.25 -6.64 -21.94
CA PHE A 295 8.06 -6.19 -20.81
C PHE A 295 8.77 -4.89 -21.16
N GLY A 296 8.99 -4.08 -20.14
CA GLY A 296 9.95 -3.00 -20.15
C GLY A 296 11.03 -3.26 -19.12
N THR A 297 11.99 -2.36 -19.06
CA THR A 297 13.10 -2.38 -18.11
C THR A 297 13.15 -1.04 -17.38
N ILE A 298 13.29 -1.07 -16.05
CA ILE A 298 13.58 0.14 -15.28
C ILE A 298 15.05 0.50 -15.51
N THR A 299 15.32 1.54 -16.28
CA THR A 299 16.68 1.86 -16.76
C THR A 299 17.37 2.93 -15.92
N ARG A 300 16.60 3.82 -15.28
CA ARG A 300 17.16 4.98 -14.58
C ARG A 300 16.25 5.46 -13.44
N LEU A 301 16.89 5.98 -12.40
CA LEU A 301 16.33 6.87 -11.40
C LEU A 301 16.83 8.30 -11.72
N ASN A 302 15.91 9.18 -12.10
CA ASN A 302 16.21 10.56 -12.52
C ASN A 302 16.39 11.50 -11.32
N GLY A 303 15.72 11.20 -10.21
CA GLY A 303 15.82 11.97 -8.98
C GLY A 303 14.74 11.58 -7.97
N TRP A 304 14.71 12.35 -6.89
CA TRP A 304 13.71 12.25 -5.84
C TRP A 304 13.10 13.62 -5.60
N GLN A 305 11.77 13.69 -5.51
CA GLN A 305 11.11 14.74 -4.76
C GLN A 305 10.99 14.25 -3.32
N SER A 306 11.69 14.93 -2.40
CA SER A 306 11.79 14.50 -1.01
C SER A 306 11.78 15.66 -0.03
N GLY A 307 11.19 15.42 1.14
CA GLY A 307 11.07 16.40 2.21
C GLY A 307 10.02 15.97 3.24
N LEU A 308 9.97 16.67 4.36
CA LEU A 308 8.90 16.52 5.34
C LEU A 308 7.63 17.19 4.77
N PRO A 309 6.53 16.45 4.54
CA PRO A 309 5.32 17.06 3.97
C PRO A 309 4.62 18.02 4.93
N TRP A 310 4.91 17.89 6.22
CA TRP A 310 4.27 18.62 7.30
C TRP A 310 5.33 19.17 8.25
N ASN A 311 4.91 20.08 9.12
CA ASN A 311 5.74 20.60 10.21
C ASN A 311 5.96 19.55 11.32
N ARG A 312 6.36 18.32 10.99
CA ARG A 312 6.64 17.23 11.91
C ARG A 312 7.56 16.20 11.25
N THR A 313 8.18 15.37 12.07
CA THR A 313 9.12 14.32 11.65
C THR A 313 8.48 12.92 11.56
N ALA A 314 7.15 12.83 11.48
CA ALA A 314 6.46 11.55 11.58
C ALA A 314 6.56 10.71 10.29
N GLU A 315 6.48 11.37 9.14
CA GLU A 315 6.54 10.81 7.80
C GLU A 315 7.36 11.72 6.88
N MET A 316 7.74 11.18 5.73
CA MET A 316 8.56 11.89 4.75
C MET A 316 8.08 11.56 3.32
N GLU A 317 8.00 12.58 2.47
CA GLU A 317 7.82 12.38 1.03
C GLU A 317 9.11 11.80 0.45
N MET A 318 8.99 10.72 -0.31
CA MET A 318 10.10 10.06 -0.99
C MET A 318 9.66 9.63 -2.39
N PHE A 319 9.25 10.58 -3.23
CA PHE A 319 8.74 10.29 -4.57
C PHE A 319 9.89 10.12 -5.58
N PRO A 320 10.15 8.91 -6.09
CA PRO A 320 11.15 8.71 -7.13
C PRO A 320 10.61 9.10 -8.50
N GLU A 321 11.50 9.59 -9.38
CA GLU A 321 11.20 9.72 -10.81
C GLU A 321 12.00 8.65 -11.57
N LEU A 322 11.32 7.63 -12.09
CA LEU A 322 11.94 6.50 -12.80
C LEU A 322 11.82 6.65 -14.32
N THR A 323 12.67 5.94 -15.06
CA THR A 323 12.50 5.73 -16.50
C THR A 323 12.33 4.25 -16.78
N VAL A 324 11.23 3.91 -17.46
CA VAL A 324 10.98 2.58 -18.01
C VAL A 324 11.11 2.65 -19.53
N SER A 325 11.89 1.74 -20.10
CA SER A 325 12.09 1.65 -21.55
C SER A 325 11.65 0.29 -22.07
N VAL A 326 11.18 0.23 -23.31
CA VAL A 326 10.87 -1.04 -23.98
C VAL A 326 12.17 -1.82 -24.15
N THR A 327 12.12 -3.12 -23.86
CA THR A 327 13.22 -4.05 -24.14
C THR A 327 13.13 -4.57 -25.56
#